data_AF-A0A9Q4CRD3-F1
#
_entry.id   AF-A0A9Q4CRD3-F1
#
_cell.length_a   1.000
_cell.length_b   1.000
_cell.length_c   1.000
_cell.angle_alpha   90.00
_cell.angle_beta   90.00
_cell.angle_gamma   90.00
#
_symmetry.space_group_name_H-M   'P 1'
#
loop_
_entity.id
_entity.type
_entity.pdbx_description
1 polymer ?
#
loop_
_entity_poly.entity_id
_entity_poly.type
_entity_poly.pdbx_seq_one_letter_code
_entity_poly.pdbx_strand_id
1 'polypeptide(L)'
;ILFHYSVFDISNNLLIMRPYQIAATERILWKINSAYKAKHWRTKEGGGYIWHTTGSGKTLTSFKAARLATGLDFIDKVFFVVDRKDLDYQTMKEYQRFSPDSVNGSDSTAGLKRNLEKNDNKIIVTTIQKLNNLMKSEADLPVYRQQVVFIFDECHRSQFGEAQKNLKKKFNCFYQFGFTGTPIFAGKNALGAEDTAGVFGTEL
;
A
#
# COMPACT_ATOMS: atom_id res chain seq x y z
N ILE A 1 -17.14 1.11 15.21
CA ILE A 1 -15.94 0.47 15.81
C ILE A 1 -15.96 -1.05 15.63
N LEU A 2 -16.88 -1.78 16.27
CA LEU A 2 -16.90 -3.26 16.30
C LEU A 2 -16.83 -3.97 14.93
N PHE A 3 -17.61 -3.56 13.93
CA PHE A 3 -17.63 -4.25 12.62
C PHE A 3 -16.50 -3.83 11.68
N HIS A 4 -16.10 -2.56 11.70
CA HIS A 4 -15.16 -2.00 10.73
C HIS A 4 -13.71 -2.00 11.19
N TYR A 5 -13.43 -2.05 12.48
CA TYR A 5 -12.06 -1.92 13.04
C TYR A 5 -11.65 -3.12 13.88
N SER A 6 -12.27 -4.28 13.59
CA SER A 6 -11.87 -5.57 14.11
C SER A 6 -11.36 -6.46 12.98
N VAL A 7 -10.41 -7.34 13.30
CA VAL A 7 -9.81 -8.32 12.39
C VAL A 7 -9.78 -9.67 13.07
N PHE A 8 -10.17 -10.72 12.35
CA PHE A 8 -9.89 -12.09 12.75
C PHE A 8 -8.61 -12.55 12.06
N ASP A 9 -7.62 -12.95 12.85
CA ASP A 9 -6.39 -13.54 12.31
C ASP A 9 -6.63 -14.99 11.83
N ILE A 10 -5.59 -15.63 11.29
CA ILE A 10 -5.65 -17.04 10.86
C ILE A 10 -5.85 -18.03 12.02
N SER A 11 -5.65 -17.59 13.26
CA SER A 11 -5.80 -18.37 14.49
C SER A 11 -7.16 -18.13 15.16
N ASN A 12 -8.09 -17.42 14.51
CA ASN A 12 -9.39 -17.01 15.01
C ASN A 12 -9.35 -16.08 16.23
N ASN A 13 -8.25 -15.35 16.45
CA ASN A 13 -8.20 -14.31 17.46
C ASN A 13 -8.87 -13.03 16.95
N LEU A 14 -9.75 -12.47 17.77
CA LEU A 14 -10.36 -11.16 17.52
C LEU A 14 -9.38 -10.05 17.93
N LEU A 15 -8.83 -9.35 16.96
CA LEU A 15 -7.97 -8.19 17.14
C LEU A 15 -8.81 -6.92 16.96
N ILE A 16 -8.89 -6.09 18.00
CA ILE A 16 -9.53 -4.78 17.94
C ILE A 16 -8.45 -3.72 17.75
N MET A 17 -8.62 -2.86 16.75
CA MET A 17 -7.68 -1.77 16.49
C MET A 17 -7.69 -0.75 17.62
N ARG A 18 -6.50 -0.29 18.00
CA ARG A 18 -6.28 0.78 18.97
C ARG A 18 -6.71 2.14 18.38
N PRO A 19 -7.04 3.15 19.20
CA PRO A 19 -7.53 4.45 18.71
C PRO A 19 -6.64 5.11 17.65
N TYR A 20 -5.30 5.08 17.81
CA TYR A 20 -4.38 5.65 16.82
C TYR A 20 -4.40 4.91 15.47
N GLN A 21 -4.65 3.60 15.47
CA GLN A 21 -4.77 2.81 14.25
C GLN A 21 -6.07 3.15 13.52
N ILE A 22 -7.16 3.36 14.27
CA ILE A 22 -8.45 3.81 13.73
C ILE A 22 -8.29 5.20 13.11
N ALA A 23 -7.70 6.14 13.85
CA ALA A 23 -7.46 7.51 13.38
C ALA A 23 -6.65 7.54 12.08
N ALA A 24 -5.52 6.81 12.01
CA ALA A 24 -4.70 6.68 10.81
C ALA A 24 -5.51 6.13 9.61
N THR A 25 -6.33 5.11 9.86
CA THR A 25 -7.15 4.47 8.82
C THR A 25 -8.23 5.40 8.30
N GLU A 26 -8.98 6.05 9.18
CA GLU A 26 -10.01 7.04 8.81
C GLU A 26 -9.41 8.20 8.05
N ARG A 27 -8.23 8.68 8.47
CA ARG A 27 -7.51 9.76 7.80
C ARG A 27 -7.12 9.40 6.37
N ILE A 28 -6.62 8.19 6.13
CA ILE A 28 -6.32 7.68 4.79
C ILE A 28 -7.58 7.64 3.93
N LEU A 29 -8.68 7.06 4.42
CA LEU A 29 -9.94 6.97 3.67
C LEU A 29 -10.52 8.35 3.35
N TRP A 30 -10.47 9.27 4.31
CA TRP A 30 -10.87 10.66 4.11
C TRP A 30 -10.00 11.34 3.05
N LYS A 31 -8.69 11.08 3.05
CA LYS A 31 -7.74 11.65 2.10
C LYS A 31 -8.01 11.16 0.67
N ILE A 32 -8.26 9.86 0.50
CA ILE A 32 -8.65 9.26 -0.79
C ILE A 32 -9.93 9.92 -1.32
N ASN A 33 -10.98 10.01 -0.50
CA ASN A 33 -12.24 10.63 -0.88
C ASN A 33 -12.08 12.10 -1.25
N SER A 34 -11.34 12.86 -0.44
CA SER A 34 -11.09 14.28 -0.69
C SER A 34 -10.30 14.49 -1.98
N ALA A 35 -9.25 13.69 -2.21
CA ALA A 35 -8.43 13.76 -3.41
C ALA A 35 -9.20 13.35 -4.67
N TYR A 36 -10.08 12.35 -4.59
CA TYR A 36 -10.97 11.96 -5.68
C TYR A 36 -11.93 13.10 -6.07
N LYS A 37 -12.62 13.70 -5.09
CA LYS A 37 -13.55 14.82 -5.33
C LYS A 37 -12.85 16.05 -5.93
N ALA A 38 -11.65 16.35 -5.45
CA ALA A 38 -10.85 17.46 -5.95
C ALA A 38 -10.10 17.16 -7.26
N LYS A 39 -10.14 15.91 -7.75
CA LYS A 39 -9.34 15.43 -8.88
C LYS A 39 -7.82 15.58 -8.70
N HIS A 40 -7.36 15.50 -7.45
CA HIS A 40 -5.94 15.57 -7.06
C HIS A 40 -5.30 14.17 -6.95
N TRP A 41 -5.51 13.30 -7.93
CA TRP A 41 -4.76 12.04 -8.03
C TRP A 41 -3.35 12.28 -8.59
N ARG A 42 -2.42 11.34 -8.37
CA ARG A 42 -1.03 11.40 -8.83
C ARG A 42 -0.21 12.58 -8.27
N THR A 43 -0.73 13.29 -7.27
CA THR A 43 -0.03 14.37 -6.56
C THR A 43 0.34 13.95 -5.14
N LYS A 44 1.36 14.62 -4.58
CA LYS A 44 1.73 14.44 -3.15
C LYS A 44 0.60 14.87 -2.21
N GLU A 45 -0.20 15.85 -2.64
CA GLU A 45 -1.36 16.34 -1.90
C GLU A 45 -2.51 15.33 -1.84
N GLY A 46 -2.59 14.40 -2.79
CA GLY A 46 -3.57 13.31 -2.80
C GLY A 46 -3.16 12.10 -1.96
N GLY A 47 -1.91 12.04 -1.50
CA GLY A 47 -1.36 10.96 -0.68
C GLY A 47 -1.05 11.40 0.76
N GLY A 48 -0.20 10.61 1.42
CA GLY A 48 0.42 10.95 2.70
C GLY A 48 1.14 9.77 3.33
N TYR A 49 1.69 9.93 4.52
CA TYR A 49 2.31 8.82 5.25
C TYR A 49 1.86 8.79 6.72
N ILE A 50 1.93 7.60 7.31
CA ILE A 50 1.67 7.35 8.72
C ILE A 50 3.00 7.02 9.39
N TRP A 51 3.36 7.83 10.38
CA TRP A 51 4.53 7.58 11.22
C TRP A 51 4.11 6.93 12.53
N HIS A 52 4.35 5.63 12.63
CA HIS A 52 4.02 4.82 13.79
C HIS A 52 5.27 4.07 14.24
N THR A 53 5.56 4.02 15.54
CA THR A 53 6.75 3.33 16.03
C THR A 53 6.74 1.82 15.69
N THR A 54 7.92 1.19 15.60
CA THR A 54 8.06 -0.26 15.39
C THR A 54 7.35 -1.04 16.49
N GLY A 55 6.65 -2.12 16.14
CA GLY A 55 5.86 -2.92 17.10
C GLY A 55 4.49 -2.32 17.48
N SER A 56 4.10 -1.15 16.96
CA SER A 56 2.78 -0.54 17.24
C SER A 56 1.61 -1.14 16.44
N GLY A 57 1.85 -2.16 15.61
CA GLY A 57 0.83 -2.77 14.75
C GLY A 57 0.59 -2.01 13.44
N LYS A 58 1.65 -1.52 12.79
CA LYS A 58 1.58 -0.86 11.48
C LYS A 58 0.97 -1.75 10.41
N THR A 59 1.48 -2.98 10.28
CA THR A 59 1.03 -3.98 9.30
C THR A 59 -0.48 -4.25 9.38
N LEU A 60 -1.02 -4.44 10.59
CA LEU A 60 -2.47 -4.60 10.78
C LEU A 60 -3.24 -3.35 10.33
N THR A 61 -2.72 -2.17 10.65
CA THR A 61 -3.36 -0.88 10.33
C THR A 61 -3.35 -0.63 8.83
N SER A 62 -2.20 -0.80 8.17
CA SER A 62 -2.01 -0.61 6.75
C SER A 62 -2.84 -1.60 5.94
N PHE A 63 -2.85 -2.88 6.34
CA PHE A 63 -3.67 -3.89 5.71
C PHE A 63 -5.18 -3.59 5.84
N LYS A 64 -5.63 -3.17 7.03
CA LYS A 64 -7.03 -2.79 7.23
C LYS A 64 -7.41 -1.56 6.42
N ALA A 65 -6.54 -0.56 6.33
CA ALA A 65 -6.76 0.61 5.48
C ALA A 65 -6.89 0.21 3.99
N ALA A 66 -6.03 -0.68 3.50
CA ALA A 66 -6.15 -1.22 2.14
C ALA A 66 -7.50 -1.94 1.92
N ARG A 67 -7.94 -2.74 2.89
CA ARG A 67 -9.23 -3.45 2.85
C ARG A 67 -10.42 -2.51 2.84
N LEU A 68 -10.42 -1.47 3.65
CA LEU A 68 -11.51 -0.51 3.64
C LEU A 68 -11.51 0.32 2.35
N ALA A 69 -10.34 0.61 1.77
CA ALA A 69 -10.23 1.31 0.50
C ALA A 69 -10.85 0.54 -0.67
N THR A 70 -10.91 -0.80 -0.63
CA THR A 70 -11.63 -1.57 -1.67
C THR A 70 -13.14 -1.36 -1.64
N GLY A 71 -13.69 -0.95 -0.49
CA GLY A 71 -15.11 -0.63 -0.34
C GLY A 71 -15.52 0.71 -0.93
N LEU A 72 -14.57 1.49 -1.48
CA LEU A 72 -14.88 2.73 -2.19
C LEU A 72 -15.27 2.39 -3.64
N ASP A 73 -16.48 2.78 -4.03
CA ASP A 73 -17.06 2.40 -5.34
C ASP A 73 -16.23 2.91 -6.53
N PHE A 74 -15.63 4.09 -6.39
CA PHE A 74 -14.80 4.72 -7.41
C PHE A 74 -13.35 4.20 -7.48
N ILE A 75 -12.94 3.30 -6.56
CA ILE A 75 -11.63 2.67 -6.59
C ILE A 75 -11.74 1.32 -7.31
N ASP A 76 -10.90 1.13 -8.33
CA ASP A 76 -10.87 -0.08 -9.13
C ASP A 76 -9.97 -1.15 -8.49
N LYS A 77 -8.77 -0.76 -8.06
CA LYS A 77 -7.76 -1.65 -7.48
C LYS A 77 -7.03 -1.01 -6.29
N VAL A 78 -6.70 -1.84 -5.31
CA VAL A 78 -5.88 -1.46 -4.15
C VAL A 78 -4.67 -2.38 -4.09
N PHE A 79 -3.48 -1.82 -4.28
CA PHE A 79 -2.23 -2.53 -4.07
C PHE A 79 -1.78 -2.38 -2.63
N PHE A 80 -1.66 -3.51 -1.94
CA PHE A 80 -0.94 -3.60 -0.68
C PHE A 80 0.48 -4.09 -0.97
N VAL A 81 1.44 -3.19 -0.80
CA VAL A 81 2.83 -3.38 -1.21
C VAL A 81 3.69 -3.52 0.04
N VAL A 82 4.45 -4.59 0.10
CA VAL A 82 5.32 -4.93 1.23
C VAL A 82 6.77 -5.06 0.78
N ASP A 83 7.73 -4.81 1.68
CA ASP A 83 9.10 -5.26 1.45
C ASP A 83 9.25 -6.74 1.84
N ARG A 84 9.94 -7.50 0.99
CA ARG A 84 10.14 -8.95 1.14
C ARG A 84 10.91 -9.29 2.42
N LYS A 85 11.80 -8.40 2.89
CA LYS A 85 12.63 -8.64 4.07
C LYS A 85 11.83 -8.65 5.37
N ASP A 86 10.70 -7.95 5.37
CA ASP A 86 9.87 -7.74 6.56
C ASP A 86 8.67 -8.70 6.60
N LEU A 87 8.55 -9.61 5.62
CA LEU A 87 7.55 -10.67 5.68
C LEU A 87 8.05 -11.86 6.49
N ASP A 88 7.49 -12.00 7.69
CA ASP A 88 7.51 -13.27 8.40
C ASP A 88 6.53 -14.28 7.78
N TYR A 89 6.72 -15.55 8.14
CA TYR A 89 5.93 -16.67 7.63
C TYR A 89 4.44 -16.56 7.99
N GLN A 90 4.10 -15.94 9.13
CA GLN A 90 2.73 -15.80 9.60
C GLN A 90 1.97 -14.75 8.76
N THR A 91 2.60 -13.61 8.53
CA THR A 91 2.13 -12.51 7.68
C THR A 91 1.96 -12.98 6.23
N MET A 92 2.88 -13.81 5.71
CA MET A 92 2.72 -14.45 4.40
C MET A 92 1.45 -15.31 4.31
N LYS A 93 1.16 -16.12 5.34
CA LYS A 93 -0.05 -16.96 5.37
C LYS A 93 -1.33 -16.14 5.38
N GLU A 94 -1.35 -15.07 6.18
CA GLU A 94 -2.48 -14.15 6.20
C GLU A 94 -2.73 -13.57 4.80
N TYR A 95 -1.68 -13.08 4.14
CA TYR A 95 -1.80 -12.52 2.80
C TYR A 95 -2.18 -13.54 1.73
N GLN A 96 -1.73 -14.78 1.81
CA GLN A 96 -2.12 -15.84 0.86
C GLN A 96 -3.62 -16.17 0.93
N ARG A 97 -4.25 -16.07 2.12
CA ARG A 97 -5.71 -16.21 2.25
C ARG A 97 -6.46 -15.16 1.42
N PHE A 98 -5.82 -14.02 1.20
CA PHE A 98 -6.41 -12.83 0.60
C PHE A 98 -6.06 -12.62 -0.87
N SER A 99 -4.87 -13.06 -1.27
CA SER A 99 -4.42 -13.09 -2.67
C SER A 99 -3.55 -14.32 -2.87
N PRO A 100 -4.17 -15.47 -3.22
CA PRO A 100 -3.42 -16.69 -3.52
C PRO A 100 -2.34 -16.43 -4.57
N ASP A 101 -1.16 -17.00 -4.34
CA ASP A 101 0.01 -16.98 -5.23
C ASP A 101 0.64 -15.63 -5.59
N SER A 102 0.16 -14.48 -5.09
CA SER A 102 0.80 -13.18 -5.39
C SER A 102 1.91 -12.81 -4.40
N VAL A 103 1.85 -13.31 -3.17
CA VAL A 103 2.84 -13.04 -2.13
C VAL A 103 3.71 -14.27 -1.88
N ASN A 104 4.89 -14.27 -2.51
CA ASN A 104 5.93 -15.26 -2.29
C ASN A 104 7.29 -14.65 -2.65
N GLY A 105 8.38 -15.31 -2.25
CA GLY A 105 9.75 -14.84 -2.50
C GLY A 105 10.26 -14.99 -3.94
N SER A 106 9.41 -15.34 -4.91
CA SER A 106 9.79 -15.39 -6.32
C SER A 106 9.83 -13.98 -6.93
N ASP A 107 10.65 -13.78 -7.96
CA ASP A 107 10.62 -12.55 -8.78
C ASP A 107 9.58 -12.63 -9.91
N SER A 108 8.88 -13.76 -10.04
CA SER A 108 7.87 -13.98 -11.08
C SER A 108 6.67 -13.04 -10.91
N THR A 109 6.31 -12.39 -12.02
CA THR A 109 5.14 -11.49 -12.13
C THR A 109 3.88 -12.21 -12.62
N ALA A 110 3.96 -13.49 -12.98
CA ALA A 110 2.84 -14.23 -13.57
C ALA A 110 1.62 -14.30 -12.62
N GLY A 111 1.85 -14.57 -11.33
CA GLY A 111 0.79 -14.57 -10.32
C GLY A 111 0.18 -13.18 -10.09
N LEU A 112 1.01 -12.12 -10.18
CA LEU A 112 0.55 -10.74 -10.06
C LEU A 112 -0.34 -10.34 -11.25
N LYS A 113 0.05 -10.69 -12.48
CA LYS A 113 -0.77 -10.48 -13.69
C LYS A 113 -2.12 -11.19 -13.60
N ARG A 114 -2.11 -12.47 -13.22
CA ARG A 114 -3.34 -13.24 -13.05
C ARG A 114 -4.30 -12.62 -12.04
N ASN A 115 -3.77 -12.07 -10.93
CA ASN A 115 -4.61 -11.40 -9.93
C ASN A 115 -5.08 -10.00 -10.36
N LEU A 116 -4.41 -9.35 -11.33
CA LEU A 116 -4.89 -8.11 -11.94
C LEU A 116 -6.13 -8.34 -12.82
N GLU A 117 -6.18 -9.45 -13.54
CA GLU A 117 -7.27 -9.82 -14.45
C GLU A 117 -8.53 -10.29 -13.73
N LYS A 118 -8.43 -10.68 -12.45
CA LYS A 118 -9.58 -11.08 -11.64
C LYS A 118 -10.44 -9.87 -11.27
N ASN A 119 -11.75 -9.97 -11.52
CA ASN A 119 -12.73 -8.91 -11.20
C ASN A 119 -13.38 -9.07 -9.82
N ASP A 120 -13.26 -10.24 -9.19
CA ASP A 120 -13.89 -10.58 -7.91
C ASP A 120 -13.19 -9.95 -6.69
N ASN A 121 -11.94 -9.50 -6.85
CA ASN A 121 -11.15 -8.95 -5.77
C ASN A 121 -10.40 -7.69 -6.21
N LYS A 122 -10.70 -6.56 -5.54
CA LYS A 122 -10.02 -5.29 -5.78
C LYS A 122 -8.65 -5.22 -5.10
N ILE A 123 -8.39 -6.02 -4.05
CA ILE A 123 -7.10 -5.98 -3.35
C ILE A 123 -6.06 -6.86 -4.05
N ILE A 124 -4.85 -6.34 -4.16
CA ILE A 124 -3.70 -7.00 -4.74
C ILE A 124 -2.55 -6.90 -3.76
N VAL A 125 -2.18 -8.03 -3.18
CA VAL A 125 -1.04 -8.10 -2.27
C VAL A 125 0.21 -8.50 -3.05
N THR A 126 1.28 -7.68 -3.01
CA THR A 126 2.52 -7.93 -3.76
C THR A 126 3.74 -7.36 -3.05
N THR A 127 4.94 -7.83 -3.41
CA THR A 127 6.17 -7.17 -2.98
C THR A 127 6.51 -5.98 -3.89
N ILE A 128 7.29 -5.03 -3.36
CA ILE A 128 7.81 -3.90 -4.14
C ILE A 128 8.64 -4.35 -5.35
N GLN A 129 9.40 -5.45 -5.22
CA GLN A 129 10.24 -5.97 -6.30
C GLN A 129 9.39 -6.51 -7.46
N LYS A 130 8.36 -7.31 -7.14
CA LYS A 130 7.42 -7.82 -8.16
C LYS A 130 6.66 -6.70 -8.85
N LEU A 131 6.23 -5.68 -8.10
CA LEU A 131 5.57 -4.51 -8.67
C LEU A 131 6.50 -3.75 -9.62
N ASN A 132 7.76 -3.52 -9.23
CA ASN A 132 8.75 -2.87 -10.09
C ASN A 132 9.02 -3.70 -11.36
N ASN A 133 9.19 -5.02 -11.23
CA ASN A 133 9.39 -5.92 -12.37
C ASN A 133 8.20 -5.92 -13.33
N LEU A 134 6.97 -5.89 -12.80
CA LEU A 134 5.75 -5.75 -13.62
C LEU A 134 5.78 -4.44 -14.41
N MET A 135 6.09 -3.31 -13.76
CA MET A 135 6.13 -2.01 -14.43
C MET A 135 7.25 -1.88 -15.47
N LYS A 136 8.34 -2.65 -15.32
CA LYS A 136 9.43 -2.73 -16.31
C LYS A 136 9.08 -3.59 -17.52
N SER A 137 8.48 -4.75 -17.27
CA SER A 137 8.17 -5.73 -18.32
C SER A 137 6.94 -5.34 -19.14
N GLU A 138 5.94 -4.73 -18.51
CA GLU A 138 4.67 -4.46 -19.18
C GLU A 138 4.54 -2.99 -19.61
N ALA A 139 4.41 -2.79 -20.92
CA ALA A 139 4.21 -1.48 -21.50
C ALA A 139 2.81 -0.94 -21.20
N ASP A 140 1.80 -1.81 -21.37
CA ASP A 140 0.39 -1.45 -21.39
C ASP A 140 -0.46 -2.48 -20.62
N LEU A 141 -0.86 -2.14 -19.40
CA LEU A 141 -1.82 -2.90 -18.62
C LEU A 141 -3.09 -2.06 -18.41
N PRO A 142 -4.30 -2.66 -18.46
CA PRO A 142 -5.55 -1.95 -18.19
C PRO A 142 -5.55 -1.19 -16.85
N VAL A 143 -4.93 -1.77 -15.81
CA VAL A 143 -4.80 -1.18 -14.47
C VAL A 143 -4.12 0.20 -14.46
N TYR A 144 -3.29 0.51 -15.46
CA TYR A 144 -2.59 1.79 -15.55
C TYR A 144 -3.53 2.98 -15.80
N ARG A 145 -4.74 2.72 -16.31
CA ARG A 145 -5.77 3.74 -16.60
C ARG A 145 -6.90 3.77 -15.55
N GLN A 146 -6.83 2.90 -14.56
CA GLN A 146 -7.83 2.74 -13.50
C GLN A 146 -7.54 3.64 -12.29
N GLN A 147 -8.53 3.80 -11.41
CA GLN A 147 -8.38 4.45 -10.10
C GLN A 147 -7.74 3.50 -9.10
N VAL A 148 -6.46 3.75 -8.78
CA VAL A 148 -5.65 2.83 -7.99
C VAL A 148 -5.22 3.43 -6.65
N VAL A 149 -5.32 2.66 -5.57
CA VAL A 149 -4.71 3.02 -4.28
C VAL A 149 -3.49 2.15 -4.03
N PHE A 150 -2.37 2.75 -3.65
CA PHE A 150 -1.19 2.05 -3.16
C PHE A 150 -1.05 2.28 -1.66
N ILE A 151 -1.01 1.20 -0.89
CA ILE A 151 -0.63 1.21 0.53
C ILE A 151 0.70 0.46 0.63
N PHE A 152 1.75 1.17 1.03
CA PHE A 152 3.06 0.61 1.25
C PHE A 152 3.28 0.38 2.75
N ASP A 153 3.55 -0.87 3.14
CA ASP A 153 3.91 -1.24 4.50
C ASP A 153 5.43 -1.30 4.65
N GLU A 154 5.94 -0.80 5.77
CA GLU A 154 7.37 -0.70 6.09
C GLU A 154 8.21 -0.13 4.93
N CYS A 155 7.92 1.12 4.54
CA CYS A 155 8.62 1.79 3.45
C CYS A 155 10.12 1.99 3.75
N HIS A 156 10.97 1.10 3.26
CA HIS A 156 12.43 1.20 3.40
C HIS A 156 13.13 1.88 2.21
N ARG A 157 14.11 2.73 2.54
CA ARG A 157 14.89 3.58 1.63
C ARG A 157 15.37 2.94 0.32
N SER A 158 15.85 1.69 0.37
CA SER A 158 16.67 1.11 -0.70
C SER A 158 15.88 0.66 -1.94
N GLN A 159 14.56 0.58 -1.85
CA GLN A 159 13.74 -0.11 -2.87
C GLN A 159 12.79 0.83 -3.62
N PHE A 160 12.57 2.04 -3.11
CA PHE A 160 11.52 2.93 -3.62
C PHE A 160 11.96 3.77 -4.81
N GLY A 161 13.24 4.09 -4.98
CA GLY A 161 13.67 5.10 -5.96
C GLY A 161 13.24 4.80 -7.40
N GLU A 162 13.54 3.60 -7.90
CA GLU A 162 13.16 3.20 -9.26
C GLU A 162 11.67 2.85 -9.37
N ALA A 163 11.14 2.11 -8.39
CA ALA A 163 9.74 1.72 -8.36
C ALA A 163 8.81 2.94 -8.37
N GLN A 164 9.13 4.00 -7.62
CA GLN A 164 8.38 5.26 -7.59
C GLN A 164 8.44 6.00 -8.93
N LYS A 165 9.61 6.02 -9.60
CA LYS A 165 9.74 6.61 -10.94
C LYS A 165 8.85 5.87 -11.95
N ASN A 166 8.90 4.55 -11.95
CA ASN A 166 8.08 3.71 -12.83
C ASN A 166 6.59 3.87 -12.50
N LEU A 167 6.21 3.91 -11.23
CA LEU A 167 4.83 4.12 -10.79
C LEU A 167 4.27 5.46 -11.29
N LYS A 168 5.00 6.56 -11.06
CA LYS A 168 4.63 7.90 -11.55
C LYS A 168 4.56 7.99 -13.08
N LYS A 169 5.31 7.15 -13.80
CA LYS A 169 5.34 7.09 -15.27
C LYS A 169 4.20 6.25 -15.86
N LYS A 170 3.82 5.15 -15.19
CA LYS A 170 2.88 4.15 -15.71
C LYS A 170 1.44 4.38 -15.26
N PHE A 171 1.21 4.68 -13.99
CA PHE A 171 -0.15 4.82 -13.45
C PHE A 171 -0.66 6.25 -13.62
N ASN A 172 -1.80 6.40 -14.31
CA ASN A 172 -2.38 7.71 -14.63
C ASN A 172 -3.20 8.29 -13.48
N CYS A 173 -3.91 7.43 -12.73
CA CYS A 173 -4.80 7.81 -11.63
C CYS A 173 -4.46 6.97 -10.39
N PHE A 174 -3.65 7.51 -9.48
CA PHE A 174 -3.32 6.80 -8.25
C PHE A 174 -3.25 7.69 -7.01
N TYR A 175 -3.46 7.05 -5.86
CA TYR A 175 -3.21 7.58 -4.52
C TYR A 175 -2.16 6.70 -3.85
N GLN A 176 -1.19 7.28 -3.15
CA GLN A 176 -0.18 6.48 -2.45
C GLN A 176 -0.03 6.88 -1.00
N PHE A 177 0.04 5.86 -0.14
CA PHE A 177 0.22 6.01 1.29
C PHE A 177 1.35 5.12 1.78
N GLY A 178 2.20 5.66 2.64
CA GLY A 178 3.31 4.92 3.24
C GLY A 178 3.14 4.75 4.73
N PHE A 179 3.42 3.56 5.27
CA PHE A 179 3.59 3.32 6.69
C PHE A 179 5.07 3.14 6.98
N THR A 180 5.58 3.85 7.99
CA THR A 180 6.99 3.73 8.38
C THR A 180 7.18 3.97 9.87
N GLY A 181 8.12 3.24 10.48
CA GLY A 181 8.64 3.57 11.81
C GLY A 181 9.85 4.48 11.79
N THR A 182 10.47 4.65 10.62
CA THR A 182 11.76 5.34 10.44
C THR A 182 11.66 6.31 9.26
N PRO A 183 10.86 7.39 9.37
CA PRO A 183 10.75 8.37 8.31
C PRO A 183 12.10 9.00 8.00
N ILE A 184 12.31 9.28 6.72
CA ILE A 184 13.48 9.97 6.21
C ILE A 184 13.16 11.45 6.20
N PHE A 185 14.00 12.24 6.88
CA PHE A 185 13.91 13.70 6.89
C PHE A 185 15.07 14.29 6.08
N ALA A 186 14.76 15.29 5.25
CA ALA A 186 15.77 16.09 4.54
C ALA A 186 16.81 16.66 5.52
N GLY A 187 18.09 16.60 5.15
CA GLY A 187 19.21 17.13 5.94
C GLY A 187 19.56 16.37 7.22
N LYS A 188 18.77 15.36 7.64
CA LYS A 188 19.10 14.50 8.80
C LYS A 188 19.63 13.15 8.34
N ASN A 189 18.74 12.36 7.73
CA ASN A 189 19.02 10.96 7.37
C ASN A 189 18.93 10.74 5.85
N ALA A 190 18.68 11.80 5.08
CA ALA A 190 18.63 11.80 3.64
C ALA A 190 20.04 11.89 3.04
N LEU A 191 20.70 10.75 2.86
CA LEU A 191 21.95 10.64 2.09
C LEU A 191 21.65 10.71 0.58
N GLY A 192 21.24 11.88 0.09
CA GLY A 192 20.95 12.16 -1.33
C GLY A 192 19.64 11.57 -1.89
N ALA A 193 18.79 11.00 -1.03
CA ALA A 193 17.49 10.44 -1.40
C ALA A 193 16.34 11.45 -1.19
N GLU A 194 15.25 11.32 -1.96
CA GLU A 194 13.98 12.02 -1.70
C GLU A 194 13.48 11.61 -0.29
N ASP A 195 13.10 12.59 0.53
CA ASP A 195 12.64 12.36 1.90
C ASP A 195 11.21 11.78 1.92
N THR A 196 10.75 11.29 3.07
CA THR A 196 9.44 10.60 3.15
C THR A 196 8.31 11.52 2.72
N ALA A 197 8.36 12.80 3.12
CA ALA A 197 7.40 13.80 2.71
C ALA A 197 7.48 14.11 1.20
N GLY A 198 8.68 14.09 0.63
CA GLY A 198 8.90 14.20 -0.80
C GLY A 198 8.27 13.05 -1.58
N VAL A 199 8.33 11.81 -1.08
CA VAL A 199 7.72 10.67 -1.78
C VAL A 199 6.20 10.65 -1.61
N PHE A 200 5.72 10.76 -0.37
CA PHE A 200 4.33 10.47 -0.02
C PHE A 200 3.45 11.68 0.22
N GLY A 201 4.03 12.83 0.59
CA GLY A 201 3.29 14.04 0.95
C GLY A 201 3.25 14.26 2.47
N THR A 202 2.11 14.71 2.98
CA THR A 202 1.97 15.12 4.37
C THR A 202 1.90 13.93 5.33
N GLU A 203 2.30 14.15 6.59
CA GLU A 203 2.03 13.21 7.69
C GLU A 203 0.54 13.26 8.02
N LEU A 204 -0.09 12.09 8.14
CA LEU A 204 -1.54 11.95 8.31
C LEU A 204 -1.94 11.61 9.74
#